data_AF-A0A537P6E9-F1
#
_entry.id   AF-A0A537P6E9-F1
#
_cell.length_a   1.000
_cell.length_b   1.000
_cell.length_c   1.000
_cell.angle_alpha   90.00
_cell.angle_beta   90.00
_cell.angle_gamma   90.00
#
_symmetry.space_group_name_H-M   'P 1'
#
loop_
_entity.id
_entity.type
_entity.pdbx_description
1 polymer ?
#
loop_
_entity_poly.entity_id
_entity_poly.type
_entity_poly.pdbx_seq_one_letter_code
_entity_poly.pdbx_strand_id
1 'polypeptide(L)'
;MNILAAYGAATGSEAAKRADPKVKGFIGSSQDLTAPLFGADAGMGTMPHALVGYTGEEITDALRCAKWFYEDERLDRQGKTFGVRIDTHGGRFAEGLDYEKSVERVGHWLGVSGEYNIVEQILGGRAFQLDPGNILVDKVRRILFGKGVSVASIIHVRLALDEAGYKDAQIVGSSGFDPQKCQVMGAAKAPLDIVGTGSFLPATLSETYATADIIAYDGIKRVKVGREFLFD
;
A
#
# COMPACT_ATOMS: atom_id res chain seq x y z
N MET A 1 10.36 -10.08 7.13
CA MET A 1 10.85 -8.79 7.68
C MET A 1 11.83 -9.13 8.79
N ASN A 2 12.85 -8.30 9.07
CA ASN A 2 13.64 -8.52 10.29
C ASN A 2 12.95 -7.82 11.48
N ILE A 3 13.25 -8.25 12.70
CA ILE A 3 12.65 -7.67 13.91
C ILE A 3 12.93 -6.17 14.03
N LEU A 4 14.09 -5.71 13.55
CA LEU A 4 14.49 -4.31 13.58
C LEU A 4 13.61 -3.42 12.69
N ALA A 5 13.31 -3.86 11.46
CA ALA A 5 12.42 -3.12 10.56
C ALA A 5 10.98 -3.11 11.10
N ALA A 6 10.51 -4.21 11.69
CA ALA A 6 9.20 -4.25 12.33
C ALA A 6 9.13 -3.29 13.54
N TYR A 7 10.18 -3.25 14.36
CA TYR A 7 10.29 -2.30 15.48
C TYR A 7 10.34 -0.85 15.01
N GLY A 8 11.09 -0.56 13.94
CA GLY A 8 11.14 0.76 13.32
C GLY A 8 9.76 1.19 12.78
N ALA A 9 9.05 0.28 12.10
CA ALA A 9 7.70 0.52 11.61
C ALA A 9 6.70 0.78 12.75
N ALA A 10 6.78 0.03 13.85
CA ALA A 10 5.94 0.24 15.03
C ALA A 10 6.22 1.59 15.69
N THR A 11 7.50 1.91 15.95
CA THR A 11 7.92 3.19 16.56
C THR A 11 7.53 4.38 15.68
N GLY A 12 7.76 4.27 14.36
CA GLY A 12 7.35 5.29 13.40
C GLY A 12 5.84 5.48 13.34
N SER A 13 5.06 4.40 13.50
CA SER A 13 3.59 4.47 13.59
C SER A 13 3.14 5.26 14.81
N GLU A 14 3.75 5.02 15.97
CA GLU A 14 3.44 5.77 17.19
C GLU A 14 3.82 7.25 17.08
N ALA A 15 4.98 7.56 16.47
CA ALA A 15 5.36 8.93 16.19
C ALA A 15 4.36 9.63 15.23
N ALA A 16 3.94 8.94 14.17
CA ALA A 16 2.97 9.46 13.22
C ALA A 16 1.59 9.72 13.85
N LYS A 17 1.11 8.79 14.70
CA LYS A 17 -0.14 8.95 15.47
C LYS A 17 -0.10 10.14 16.43
N ARG A 18 1.05 10.41 17.05
CA ARG A 18 1.24 11.58 17.93
C ARG A 18 1.18 12.89 17.13
N ALA A 19 1.68 12.89 15.89
CA ALA A 19 1.65 14.05 15.01
C ALA A 19 0.24 14.29 14.42
N ASP A 20 -0.46 13.23 14.03
CA ASP A 20 -1.84 13.28 13.55
C ASP A 20 -2.63 12.06 14.06
N PRO A 21 -3.58 12.24 15.00
CA PRO A 21 -4.39 11.16 15.55
C PRO A 21 -5.25 10.40 14.53
N LYS A 22 -5.45 10.95 13.31
CA LYS A 22 -6.18 10.26 12.23
C LYS A 22 -5.32 9.19 11.53
N VAL A 23 -4.00 9.26 11.68
CA VAL A 23 -3.08 8.30 11.06
C VAL A 23 -3.15 6.98 11.82
N LYS A 24 -3.44 5.88 11.12
CA LYS A 24 -3.45 4.53 11.73
C LYS A 24 -2.04 3.95 11.92
N GLY A 25 -1.08 4.37 11.09
CA GLY A 25 0.24 3.77 11.00
C GLY A 25 0.21 2.36 10.39
N PHE A 26 1.26 1.58 10.62
CA PHE A 26 1.27 0.15 10.31
C PHE A 26 0.31 -0.59 11.23
N ILE A 27 -0.56 -1.42 10.64
CA ILE A 27 -1.67 -2.09 11.35
C ILE A 27 -1.39 -3.57 11.65
N GLY A 28 -0.25 -4.11 11.24
CA GLY A 28 0.07 -5.53 11.41
C GLY A 28 1.38 -5.94 10.76
N SER A 29 1.76 -7.19 11.01
CA SER A 29 2.93 -7.86 10.43
C SER A 29 2.54 -9.23 9.91
N SER A 30 3.16 -9.70 8.83
CA SER A 30 2.93 -11.05 8.30
C SER A 30 3.64 -12.17 9.07
N GLN A 31 4.39 -11.85 10.12
CA GLN A 31 5.15 -12.80 10.92
C GLN A 31 4.66 -12.79 12.38
N ASP A 32 4.42 -13.97 12.93
CA ASP A 32 3.98 -14.14 14.34
C ASP A 32 4.95 -13.49 15.32
N LEU A 33 6.26 -13.63 15.09
CA LEU A 33 7.30 -13.09 15.97
C LEU A 33 7.21 -11.58 16.15
N THR A 34 6.75 -10.85 15.13
CA THR A 34 6.70 -9.39 15.13
C THR A 34 5.28 -8.83 15.22
N ALA A 35 4.25 -9.68 15.20
CA ALA A 35 2.86 -9.28 15.36
C ALA A 35 2.58 -8.50 16.67
N PRO A 36 3.17 -8.86 17.82
CA PRO A 36 2.92 -8.14 19.07
C PRO A 36 3.32 -6.66 19.03
N LEU A 37 4.28 -6.27 18.18
CA LEU A 37 4.68 -4.86 18.01
C LEU A 37 3.54 -3.99 17.45
N PHE A 38 2.55 -4.61 16.83
CA PHE A 38 1.37 -3.96 16.25
C PHE A 38 0.08 -4.29 17.01
N GLY A 39 0.19 -4.88 18.21
CA GLY A 39 -0.96 -5.24 19.04
C GLY A 39 -1.73 -6.49 18.57
N ALA A 40 -1.09 -7.38 17.81
CA ALA A 40 -1.68 -8.63 17.36
C ALA A 40 -0.97 -9.86 17.95
N ASP A 41 -1.72 -10.92 18.28
CA ASP A 41 -1.18 -12.15 18.85
C ASP A 41 -0.45 -13.03 17.81
N ALA A 42 -0.79 -12.87 16.54
CA ALA A 42 -0.23 -13.64 15.42
C ALA A 42 -0.15 -12.80 14.15
N GLY A 43 0.62 -13.28 13.18
CA GLY A 43 0.83 -12.62 11.91
C GLY A 43 -0.48 -12.41 11.15
N MET A 44 -0.68 -11.20 10.64
CA MET A 44 -1.76 -10.86 9.73
C MET A 44 -1.42 -11.35 8.32
N GLY A 45 -2.28 -12.20 7.77
CA GLY A 45 -2.15 -12.71 6.41
C GLY A 45 -3.39 -12.43 5.58
N THR A 46 -3.21 -12.31 4.28
CA THR A 46 -4.29 -12.42 3.31
C THR A 46 -4.18 -13.75 2.57
N MET A 47 -5.10 -14.01 1.65
CA MET A 47 -5.02 -15.17 0.78
C MET A 47 -3.67 -15.22 0.02
N PRO A 48 -3.01 -16.41 -0.05
CA PRO A 48 -1.75 -16.56 -0.75
C PRO A 48 -1.91 -16.28 -2.25
N HIS A 49 -0.80 -15.91 -2.91
CA HIS A 49 -0.80 -15.60 -4.36
C HIS A 49 -1.27 -16.80 -5.18
N ALA A 50 -1.02 -18.01 -4.67
CA ALA A 50 -1.47 -19.27 -5.24
C ALA A 50 -3.00 -19.45 -5.28
N LEU A 51 -3.79 -18.50 -4.78
CA LEU A 51 -5.26 -18.55 -4.86
C LEU A 51 -5.86 -17.47 -5.77
N VAL A 52 -5.21 -16.31 -5.97
CA VAL A 52 -5.72 -15.20 -6.81
C VAL A 52 -5.01 -15.10 -8.16
N GLY A 53 -3.83 -15.71 -8.30
CA GLY A 53 -3.05 -15.64 -9.53
C GLY A 53 -2.55 -17.00 -10.00
N TYR A 54 -3.23 -18.09 -9.61
CA TYR A 54 -2.78 -19.45 -9.89
C TYR A 54 -2.88 -19.76 -11.38
N THR A 55 -4.00 -19.38 -12.00
CA THR A 55 -4.20 -19.56 -13.45
C THR A 55 -3.70 -18.37 -14.26
N GLY A 56 -3.21 -17.32 -13.59
CA GLY A 56 -2.90 -16.04 -14.21
C GLY A 56 -4.14 -15.19 -14.50
N GLU A 57 -5.32 -15.60 -14.05
CA GLU A 57 -6.61 -14.93 -14.25
C GLU A 57 -7.05 -14.26 -12.94
N GLU A 58 -6.57 -13.04 -12.66
CA GLU A 58 -6.79 -12.39 -11.36
C GLU A 58 -8.25 -12.19 -10.98
N ILE A 59 -9.10 -11.87 -11.95
CA ILE A 59 -10.51 -11.61 -11.70
C ILE A 59 -11.22 -12.93 -11.49
N THR A 60 -11.01 -13.88 -12.39
CA THR A 60 -11.65 -15.19 -12.33
C THR A 60 -11.30 -15.91 -11.02
N ASP A 61 -10.03 -15.91 -10.63
CA ASP A 61 -9.59 -16.53 -9.38
C ASP A 61 -10.10 -15.77 -8.14
N ALA A 62 -10.12 -14.43 -8.17
CA ALA A 62 -10.71 -13.64 -7.09
C ALA A 62 -12.21 -13.93 -6.89
N LEU A 63 -12.97 -14.03 -7.98
CA LEU A 63 -14.40 -14.33 -7.95
C LEU A 63 -14.68 -15.75 -7.45
N ARG A 64 -13.89 -16.74 -7.86
CA ARG A 64 -13.98 -18.12 -7.33
C ARG A 64 -13.74 -18.15 -5.83
N CYS A 65 -12.71 -17.45 -5.36
CA CYS A 65 -12.40 -17.38 -3.93
C CYS A 65 -13.48 -16.61 -3.15
N ALA A 66 -14.02 -15.53 -3.71
CA ALA A 66 -15.10 -14.77 -3.11
C ALA A 66 -16.36 -15.63 -2.97
N LYS A 67 -16.74 -16.36 -4.02
CA LYS A 67 -17.85 -17.30 -3.98
C LYS A 67 -17.66 -18.34 -2.86
N TRP A 68 -16.50 -19.00 -2.83
CA TRP A 68 -16.20 -19.98 -1.79
C TRP A 68 -16.32 -19.38 -0.38
N PHE A 69 -15.76 -18.18 -0.19
CA PHE A 69 -15.76 -17.49 1.11
C PHE A 69 -17.17 -17.07 1.57
N TYR A 70 -17.93 -16.40 0.71
CA TYR A 70 -19.21 -15.78 1.05
C TYR A 70 -20.41 -16.72 0.92
N GLU A 71 -20.36 -17.69 0.01
CA GLU A 71 -21.51 -18.54 -0.31
C GLU A 71 -21.36 -19.96 0.21
N ASP A 72 -20.24 -20.63 -0.11
CA ASP A 72 -20.04 -22.04 0.20
C ASP A 72 -19.75 -22.22 1.69
N GLU A 73 -18.77 -21.49 2.24
CA GLU A 73 -18.36 -21.59 3.64
C GLU A 73 -18.99 -20.52 4.55
N ARG A 74 -19.46 -19.40 3.96
CA ARG A 74 -20.08 -18.28 4.68
C ARG A 74 -19.23 -17.78 5.84
N LEU A 75 -17.92 -17.62 5.59
CA LEU A 75 -16.94 -17.25 6.61
C LEU A 75 -17.16 -15.81 7.13
N ASP A 76 -17.79 -14.96 6.31
CA ASP A 76 -18.29 -13.64 6.71
C ASP A 76 -19.21 -13.74 7.94
N ARG A 77 -20.11 -14.73 7.97
CA ARG A 77 -21.04 -14.97 9.09
C ARG A 77 -20.35 -15.51 10.34
N GLN A 78 -19.10 -15.95 10.20
CA GLN A 78 -18.24 -16.41 11.28
C GLN A 78 -17.30 -15.29 11.76
N GLY A 79 -17.51 -14.05 11.31
CA GLY A 79 -16.71 -12.89 11.68
C GLY A 79 -15.34 -12.83 10.99
N LYS A 80 -15.14 -13.58 9.89
CA LYS A 80 -13.94 -13.47 9.06
C LYS A 80 -14.12 -12.37 8.02
N THR A 81 -13.01 -11.79 7.57
CA THR A 81 -12.98 -10.84 6.47
C THR A 81 -12.30 -11.47 5.25
N PHE A 82 -12.76 -11.10 4.06
CA PHE A 82 -12.18 -11.54 2.80
C PHE A 82 -11.37 -10.41 2.17
N GLY A 83 -10.12 -10.70 1.82
CA GLY A 83 -9.23 -9.74 1.18
C GLY A 83 -8.59 -10.33 -0.07
N VAL A 84 -8.86 -9.73 -1.22
CA VAL A 84 -8.25 -10.06 -2.51
C VAL A 84 -6.92 -9.35 -2.62
N ARG A 85 -5.84 -10.13 -2.65
CA ARG A 85 -4.50 -9.59 -2.84
C ARG A 85 -4.17 -9.47 -4.32
N ILE A 86 -3.92 -8.25 -4.78
CA ILE A 86 -3.47 -7.97 -6.14
C ILE A 86 -1.95 -8.11 -6.18
N ASP A 87 -1.47 -9.06 -6.98
CA ASP A 87 -0.04 -9.32 -7.21
C ASP A 87 0.22 -9.74 -8.67
N THR A 88 -0.38 -9.00 -9.60
CA THR A 88 -0.10 -9.17 -11.02
C THR A 88 1.40 -9.01 -11.26
N HIS A 89 1.98 -9.97 -11.99
CA HIS A 89 3.40 -9.92 -12.34
C HIS A 89 3.71 -8.67 -13.18
N GLY A 90 4.80 -7.98 -12.87
CA GLY A 90 5.18 -6.71 -13.53
C GLY A 90 5.41 -6.81 -15.04
N GLY A 91 5.53 -8.02 -15.59
CA GLY A 91 5.64 -8.29 -17.03
C GLY A 91 4.31 -8.29 -17.80
N ARG A 92 3.15 -8.30 -17.14
CA ARG A 92 1.83 -8.38 -17.80
C ARG A 92 0.78 -7.45 -17.20
N PHE A 93 -0.28 -7.22 -17.96
CA PHE A 93 -1.50 -6.57 -17.48
C PHE A 93 -2.35 -7.60 -16.72
N ALA A 94 -3.23 -7.09 -15.85
CA ALA A 94 -4.25 -7.92 -15.21
C ALA A 94 -5.22 -8.48 -16.26
N GLU A 95 -5.86 -9.61 -15.96
CA GLU A 95 -6.88 -10.25 -16.79
C GLU A 95 -7.83 -9.21 -17.44
N GLY A 96 -8.03 -9.31 -18.77
CA GLY A 96 -8.92 -8.42 -19.51
C GLY A 96 -8.38 -7.03 -19.86
N LEU A 97 -7.26 -6.60 -19.26
CA LEU A 97 -6.63 -5.31 -19.54
C LEU A 97 -5.50 -5.39 -20.55
N ASP A 98 -5.33 -4.28 -21.26
CA ASP A 98 -4.14 -3.86 -21.98
C ASP A 98 -3.90 -2.38 -21.63
N TYR A 99 -2.95 -1.71 -22.29
CA TYR A 99 -2.65 -0.32 -21.99
C TYR A 99 -3.84 0.62 -22.28
N GLU A 100 -4.51 0.44 -23.43
CA GLU A 100 -5.62 1.28 -23.87
C GLU A 100 -6.81 1.14 -22.92
N LYS A 101 -7.22 -0.10 -22.64
CA LYS A 101 -8.28 -0.39 -21.66
C LYS A 101 -7.94 0.09 -20.27
N SER A 102 -6.65 0.11 -19.89
CA SER A 102 -6.22 0.63 -18.60
C SER A 102 -6.41 2.14 -18.52
N VAL A 103 -6.08 2.88 -19.59
CA VAL A 103 -6.33 4.33 -19.68
C VAL A 103 -7.83 4.62 -19.63
N GLU A 104 -8.65 3.90 -20.40
CA GLU A 104 -10.10 4.04 -20.39
C GLU A 104 -10.69 3.76 -19.00
N ARG A 105 -10.27 2.65 -18.36
CA ARG A 105 -10.77 2.25 -17.04
C ARG A 105 -10.53 3.32 -15.99
N VAL A 106 -9.31 3.85 -15.94
CA VAL A 106 -8.95 4.92 -14.98
C VAL A 106 -9.63 6.24 -15.36
N GLY A 107 -9.73 6.55 -16.66
CA GLY A 107 -10.41 7.74 -17.13
C GLY A 107 -11.90 7.76 -16.75
N HIS A 108 -12.60 6.64 -16.95
CA HIS A 108 -13.98 6.46 -16.51
C HIS A 108 -14.13 6.59 -14.99
N TRP A 109 -13.21 6.00 -14.22
CA TRP A 109 -13.21 6.09 -12.76
C TRP A 109 -13.05 7.53 -12.26
N LEU A 110 -12.18 8.30 -12.89
CA LEU A 110 -11.90 9.69 -12.50
C LEU A 110 -12.84 10.72 -13.14
N GLY A 111 -13.62 10.33 -14.14
CA GLY A 111 -14.42 11.25 -14.95
C GLY A 111 -13.56 12.15 -15.85
N VAL A 112 -12.39 11.66 -16.29
CA VAL A 112 -11.40 12.43 -17.07
C VAL A 112 -11.04 11.66 -18.32
N SER A 113 -11.17 12.29 -19.48
CA SER A 113 -10.80 11.69 -20.76
C SER A 113 -9.38 12.08 -21.17
N GLY A 114 -8.65 11.10 -21.71
CA GLY A 114 -7.32 11.28 -22.27
C GLY A 114 -6.20 11.05 -21.25
N GLU A 115 -5.21 10.26 -21.65
CA GLU A 115 -4.08 9.86 -20.82
C GLU A 115 -3.35 11.05 -20.18
N TYR A 116 -3.03 12.07 -20.98
CA TYR A 116 -2.33 13.27 -20.53
C TYR A 116 -3.11 14.03 -19.44
N ASN A 117 -4.41 14.22 -19.65
CA ASN A 117 -5.27 14.94 -18.71
C ASN A 117 -5.40 14.17 -17.39
N ILE A 118 -5.49 12.83 -17.46
CA ILE A 118 -5.51 11.99 -16.27
C ILE A 118 -4.20 12.16 -15.48
N VAL A 119 -3.05 12.07 -16.14
CA VAL A 119 -1.73 12.20 -15.48
C VAL A 119 -1.54 13.59 -14.89
N GLU A 120 -1.91 14.65 -15.63
CA GLU A 120 -1.84 16.03 -15.14
C GLU A 120 -2.73 16.24 -13.92
N GLN A 121 -3.94 15.67 -13.89
CA GLN A 121 -4.82 15.75 -12.72
C GLN A 121 -4.18 15.12 -11.47
N ILE A 122 -3.48 13.99 -11.64
CA ILE A 122 -2.84 13.27 -10.54
C ILE A 122 -1.58 13.98 -10.04
N LEU A 123 -0.75 14.51 -10.94
CA LEU A 123 0.48 15.22 -10.59
C LEU A 123 0.25 16.66 -10.14
N GLY A 124 -0.80 17.30 -10.65
CA GLY A 124 -0.99 18.74 -10.63
C GLY A 124 -0.19 19.44 -11.73
N GLY A 125 -0.79 20.48 -12.33
CA GLY A 125 -0.24 21.15 -13.51
C GLY A 125 1.19 21.66 -13.36
N ARG A 126 1.60 22.12 -12.16
CA ARG A 126 2.97 22.61 -11.93
C ARG A 126 4.02 21.49 -12.00
N ALA A 127 3.77 20.35 -11.34
CA ALA A 127 4.71 19.23 -11.38
C ALA A 127 4.78 18.61 -12.78
N PHE A 128 3.64 18.60 -13.47
CA PHE A 128 3.55 18.15 -14.86
C PHE A 128 4.37 19.04 -15.81
N GLN A 129 4.24 20.37 -15.71
CA GLN A 129 4.96 21.31 -16.58
C GLN A 129 6.46 21.40 -16.29
N LEU A 130 6.88 21.16 -15.04
CA LEU A 130 8.28 21.23 -14.62
C LEU A 130 9.02 19.89 -14.73
N ASP A 131 8.52 18.95 -15.54
CA ASP A 131 9.14 17.65 -15.81
C ASP A 131 9.64 17.52 -17.27
N PRO A 132 10.66 18.29 -17.69
CA PRO A 132 11.10 18.33 -19.09
C PRO A 132 11.60 16.98 -19.63
N GLY A 133 11.94 16.04 -18.74
CA GLY A 133 12.37 14.68 -19.10
C GLY A 133 11.26 13.64 -19.04
N ASN A 134 10.01 14.02 -18.73
CA ASN A 134 8.88 13.11 -18.47
C ASN A 134 9.19 12.00 -17.44
N ILE A 135 10.15 12.22 -16.54
CA ILE A 135 10.59 11.19 -15.59
C ILE A 135 9.48 10.90 -14.59
N LEU A 136 8.86 11.95 -14.07
CA LEU A 136 7.75 11.86 -13.11
C LEU A 136 6.47 11.43 -13.82
N VAL A 137 6.20 12.02 -14.99
CA VAL A 137 5.05 11.69 -15.86
C VAL A 137 5.06 10.20 -16.19
N ASP A 138 6.17 9.64 -16.65
CA ASP A 138 6.26 8.23 -17.04
C ASP A 138 6.22 7.27 -15.83
N LYS A 139 6.66 7.71 -14.65
CA LYS A 139 6.46 6.95 -13.41
C LYS A 139 4.98 6.90 -13.05
N VAL A 140 4.28 8.04 -13.07
CA VAL A 140 2.85 8.11 -12.75
C VAL A 140 2.01 7.35 -13.76
N ARG A 141 2.30 7.46 -15.07
CA ARG A 141 1.69 6.63 -16.12
C ARG A 141 1.78 5.14 -15.82
N ARG A 142 2.98 4.66 -15.46
CA ARG A 142 3.18 3.25 -15.11
C ARG A 142 2.39 2.81 -13.88
N ILE A 143 2.27 3.67 -12.87
CA ILE A 143 1.47 3.37 -11.67
C ILE A 143 -0.03 3.40 -11.99
N LEU A 144 -0.49 4.30 -12.86
CA LEU A 144 -1.90 4.42 -13.22
C LEU A 144 -2.36 3.30 -14.16
N PHE A 145 -1.65 3.12 -15.27
CA PHE A 145 -2.12 2.31 -16.41
C PHE A 145 -1.24 1.09 -16.70
N GLY A 146 -0.08 0.99 -16.06
CA GLY A 146 0.94 0.02 -16.41
C GLY A 146 0.62 -1.42 -15.99
N LYS A 147 1.56 -2.28 -16.34
CA LYS A 147 1.63 -3.69 -15.95
C LYS A 147 1.85 -3.86 -14.45
N GLY A 148 1.55 -5.05 -13.94
CA GLY A 148 1.63 -5.37 -12.53
C GLY A 148 0.53 -4.67 -11.71
N VAL A 149 0.83 -4.36 -10.46
CA VAL A 149 -0.15 -3.74 -9.54
C VAL A 149 -0.27 -2.25 -9.81
N SER A 150 -1.22 -1.89 -10.67
CA SER A 150 -1.55 -0.52 -11.09
C SER A 150 -2.93 -0.08 -10.61
N VAL A 151 -3.22 1.22 -10.68
CA VAL A 151 -4.56 1.77 -10.38
C VAL A 151 -5.63 1.10 -11.26
N ALA A 152 -5.35 0.93 -12.56
CA ALA A 152 -6.23 0.25 -13.48
C ALA A 152 -6.56 -1.19 -13.03
N SER A 153 -5.55 -1.96 -12.62
CA SER A 153 -5.76 -3.34 -12.15
C SER A 153 -6.63 -3.41 -10.89
N ILE A 154 -6.44 -2.49 -9.95
CA ILE A 154 -7.19 -2.41 -8.69
C ILE A 154 -8.66 -2.04 -8.96
N ILE A 155 -8.90 -1.02 -9.78
CA ILE A 155 -10.27 -0.65 -10.20
C ILE A 155 -10.92 -1.82 -10.93
N HIS A 156 -10.18 -2.51 -11.80
CA HIS A 156 -10.75 -3.59 -12.59
C HIS A 156 -11.25 -4.75 -11.72
N VAL A 157 -10.46 -5.16 -10.72
CA VAL A 157 -10.89 -6.19 -9.76
C VAL A 157 -12.03 -5.70 -8.89
N ARG A 158 -12.00 -4.45 -8.41
CA ARG A 158 -13.11 -3.87 -7.62
C ARG A 158 -14.43 -3.95 -8.35
N LEU A 159 -14.47 -3.49 -9.59
CA LEU A 159 -15.69 -3.48 -10.40
C LEU A 159 -16.20 -4.89 -10.65
N ALA A 160 -15.31 -5.85 -10.92
CA ALA A 160 -15.72 -7.24 -11.11
C ALA A 160 -16.33 -7.86 -9.84
N LEU A 161 -15.72 -7.59 -8.67
CA LEU A 161 -16.27 -8.04 -7.38
C LEU A 161 -17.62 -7.37 -7.09
N ASP A 162 -17.77 -6.07 -7.38
CA ASP A 162 -19.01 -5.33 -7.17
C ASP A 162 -20.14 -5.82 -8.06
N GLU A 163 -19.85 -6.09 -9.34
CA GLU A 163 -20.79 -6.65 -10.31
C GLU A 163 -21.26 -8.06 -9.90
N ALA A 164 -20.36 -8.85 -9.30
CA ALA A 164 -20.70 -10.15 -8.72
C ALA A 164 -21.37 -10.08 -7.33
N GLY A 165 -21.53 -8.88 -6.76
CA GLY A 165 -22.20 -8.66 -5.47
C GLY A 165 -21.31 -8.74 -4.23
N TYR A 166 -20.00 -8.97 -4.37
CA TYR A 166 -19.03 -9.10 -3.27
C TYR A 166 -18.47 -7.74 -2.81
N LYS A 167 -19.36 -6.81 -2.45
CA LYS A 167 -19.00 -5.42 -2.10
C LYS A 167 -18.14 -5.29 -0.85
N ASP A 168 -18.29 -6.23 0.08
CA ASP A 168 -17.53 -6.25 1.35
C ASP A 168 -16.13 -6.87 1.22
N ALA A 169 -15.79 -7.42 0.04
CA ALA A 169 -14.45 -7.91 -0.23
C ALA A 169 -13.45 -6.77 -0.15
N GLN A 170 -12.39 -6.90 0.63
CA GLN A 170 -11.32 -5.91 0.69
C GLN A 170 -10.32 -6.14 -0.45
N ILE A 171 -9.66 -5.08 -0.90
CA ILE A 171 -8.57 -5.16 -1.87
C ILE A 171 -7.26 -4.81 -1.18
N VAL A 172 -6.29 -5.71 -1.31
CA VAL A 172 -4.95 -5.59 -0.73
C VAL A 172 -3.92 -5.43 -1.83
N GLY A 173 -3.29 -4.27 -1.88
CA GLY A 173 -2.21 -3.96 -2.81
C GLY A 173 -0.90 -4.52 -2.29
N SER A 174 -0.35 -5.50 -2.99
CA SER A 174 0.99 -6.01 -2.73
C SER A 174 1.93 -5.54 -3.85
N SER A 175 3.25 -5.66 -3.68
CA SER A 175 4.26 -5.37 -4.70
C SER A 175 4.59 -3.88 -4.98
N GLY A 176 5.82 -3.50 -4.59
CA GLY A 176 6.44 -2.24 -5.00
C GLY A 176 5.77 -0.97 -4.45
N PHE A 177 5.04 -1.06 -3.34
CA PHE A 177 4.47 0.12 -2.67
C PHE A 177 5.53 0.89 -1.89
N ASP A 178 5.83 2.08 -2.39
CA ASP A 178 6.60 3.14 -1.78
C ASP A 178 5.71 4.39 -1.57
N PRO A 179 6.20 5.46 -0.93
CA PRO A 179 5.43 6.68 -0.71
C PRO A 179 4.87 7.31 -2.00
N GLN A 180 5.62 7.24 -3.11
CA GLN A 180 5.16 7.80 -4.39
C GLN A 180 3.98 7.00 -4.95
N LYS A 181 4.08 5.66 -4.96
CA LYS A 181 2.98 4.79 -5.39
C LYS A 181 1.76 4.98 -4.50
N CYS A 182 1.93 5.09 -3.18
CA CYS A 182 0.84 5.40 -2.25
C CYS A 182 0.17 6.75 -2.56
N GLN A 183 0.96 7.79 -2.83
CA GLN A 183 0.43 9.12 -3.19
C GLN A 183 -0.39 9.08 -4.49
N VAL A 184 0.12 8.41 -5.52
CA VAL A 184 -0.59 8.27 -6.80
C VAL A 184 -1.89 7.48 -6.62
N MET A 185 -1.87 6.38 -5.87
CA MET A 185 -3.05 5.57 -5.57
C MET A 185 -4.11 6.40 -4.81
N GLY A 186 -3.68 7.18 -3.81
CA GLY A 186 -4.55 8.06 -3.05
C GLY A 186 -5.14 9.19 -3.90
N ALA A 187 -4.31 9.85 -4.72
CA ALA A 187 -4.75 10.91 -5.63
C ALA A 187 -5.76 10.39 -6.67
N ALA A 188 -5.56 9.15 -7.16
CA ALA A 188 -6.48 8.49 -8.07
C ALA A 188 -7.73 7.90 -7.38
N LYS A 189 -7.81 8.01 -6.04
CA LYS A 189 -8.86 7.38 -5.24
C LYS A 189 -9.03 5.91 -5.60
N ALA A 190 -7.92 5.20 -5.80
CA ALA A 190 -7.96 3.78 -6.11
C ALA A 190 -8.70 3.03 -4.98
N PRO A 191 -9.61 2.09 -5.28
CA PRO A 191 -10.37 1.34 -4.28
C PRO A 191 -9.46 0.30 -3.60
N LEU A 192 -8.58 0.79 -2.75
CA LEU A 192 -7.52 0.04 -2.09
C LEU A 192 -7.69 0.16 -0.57
N ASP A 193 -7.92 -0.96 0.10
CA ASP A 193 -8.18 -0.99 1.55
C ASP A 193 -6.89 -1.12 2.36
N ILE A 194 -5.97 -1.96 1.89
CA ILE A 194 -4.74 -2.32 2.61
C ILE A 194 -3.55 -2.29 1.64
N VAL A 195 -2.43 -1.74 2.11
CA VAL A 195 -1.15 -1.81 1.42
C VAL A 195 -0.23 -2.77 2.16
N GLY A 196 0.19 -3.84 1.49
CA GLY A 196 1.30 -4.68 1.91
C GLY A 196 2.61 -4.10 1.39
N THR A 197 3.47 -3.65 2.29
CA THR A 197 4.82 -3.19 1.94
C THR A 197 5.89 -4.11 2.54
N GLY A 198 6.90 -4.43 1.73
CA GLY A 198 7.99 -5.33 2.07
C GLY A 198 9.33 -4.67 1.86
N SER A 199 9.90 -4.83 0.67
CA SER A 199 11.24 -4.36 0.30
C SER A 199 11.46 -2.84 0.39
N PHE A 200 10.40 -2.05 0.45
CA PHE A 200 10.51 -0.61 0.72
C PHE A 200 11.04 -0.33 2.13
N LEU A 201 10.63 -1.14 3.13
CA LEU A 201 11.18 -1.00 4.46
C LEU A 201 12.64 -1.46 4.44
N PRO A 202 13.59 -0.56 4.73
CA PRO A 202 15.00 -0.88 4.61
C PRO A 202 15.36 -2.01 5.58
N ALA A 203 16.06 -3.02 5.08
CA ALA A 203 16.59 -4.09 5.92
C ALA A 203 17.69 -3.56 6.88
N THR A 204 18.36 -2.47 6.47
CA THR A 204 19.43 -1.81 7.22
C THR A 204 19.11 -0.32 7.37
N LEU A 205 18.98 0.15 8.61
CA LEU A 205 18.72 1.54 8.94
C LEU A 205 20.04 2.33 9.06
N SER A 206 20.69 2.61 7.93
CA SER A 206 22.02 3.25 7.88
C SER A 206 22.03 4.73 8.29
N GLU A 207 20.88 5.40 8.27
CA GLU A 207 20.78 6.86 8.49
C GLU A 207 19.94 7.22 9.73
N THR A 208 19.87 6.34 10.72
CA THR A 208 19.13 6.67 11.94
C THR A 208 19.83 7.71 12.79
N TYR A 209 21.15 7.95 12.57
CA TYR A 209 22.01 8.89 13.30
C TYR A 209 21.69 8.99 14.80
N ALA A 210 21.25 7.88 15.39
CA ALA A 210 20.77 7.86 16.74
C ALA A 210 21.98 8.00 17.65
N THR A 211 21.92 8.99 18.54
CA THR A 211 22.99 9.27 19.49
C THR A 211 22.39 9.20 20.88
N ALA A 212 23.10 8.55 21.80
CA ALA A 212 22.75 8.54 23.21
C ALA A 212 23.65 9.55 23.91
N ASP A 213 23.05 10.58 24.49
CA ASP A 213 23.75 11.62 25.22
C ASP A 213 23.31 11.58 26.69
N ILE A 214 24.26 11.78 27.60
CA ILE A 214 23.94 11.99 29.02
C ILE A 214 23.24 13.35 29.13
N ILE A 215 22.00 13.34 29.64
CA ILE A 215 21.22 14.56 29.90
C ILE A 215 21.19 14.95 31.39
N ALA A 216 21.65 14.07 32.28
CA ALA A 216 21.78 14.35 33.70
C ALA A 216 22.86 13.48 34.36
N TYR A 217 23.54 14.03 35.36
CA TYR A 217 24.46 13.32 36.23
C TYR A 217 24.12 13.66 37.68
N ASP A 218 23.86 12.63 38.49
CA ASP A 218 23.46 12.77 39.89
C ASP A 218 22.23 13.68 40.09
N GLY A 219 21.21 13.50 39.24
CA GLY A 219 19.99 14.31 39.26
C GLY A 219 20.14 15.74 38.73
N ILE A 220 21.36 16.19 38.43
CA ILE A 220 21.62 17.53 37.88
C ILE A 220 21.62 17.45 36.35
N LYS A 221 20.71 18.19 35.70
CA LYS A 221 20.66 18.33 34.23
C LYS A 221 21.99 18.89 33.71
N ARG A 222 22.70 18.11 32.88
CA ARG A 222 23.95 18.49 32.20
C ARG A 222 24.07 17.73 30.89
N VAL A 223 24.53 18.40 29.84
CA VAL A 223 24.77 17.83 28.50
C VAL A 223 26.15 18.23 27.99
N LYS A 224 26.65 17.50 27.00
CA LYS A 224 27.85 17.87 26.24
C LYS A 224 27.59 19.16 25.45
N VAL A 225 28.64 19.95 25.26
CA VAL A 225 28.64 21.12 24.37
C VAL A 225 28.06 20.76 22.99
N GLY A 226 27.08 21.54 22.54
CA GLY A 226 26.37 21.34 21.27
C GLY A 226 25.13 20.43 21.36
N ARG A 227 24.73 20.02 22.56
CA ARG A 227 23.53 19.21 22.84
C ARG A 227 22.54 19.90 23.78
N GLU A 228 22.66 21.21 23.95
CA GLU A 228 21.83 22.03 24.84
C GLU A 228 20.34 21.99 24.46
N PHE A 229 20.05 21.80 23.17
CA PHE A 229 18.69 21.63 22.64
C PHE A 229 17.93 20.41 23.22
N LEU A 230 18.61 19.48 23.90
CA LEU A 230 17.97 18.34 24.56
C LEU A 230 17.28 18.71 25.89
N PHE A 231 17.43 19.95 26.35
CA PHE A 231 16.73 20.45 27.54
C PHE A 231 15.42 21.15 27.26
N ASP A 232 15.17 21.50 26.00
CA ASP A 232 13.96 22.15 25.51
C ASP A 232 12.83 21.12 25.31
#